data_AF-A0A520R502-F1
#
_entry.id   AF-A0A520R502-F1
#
_cell.length_a   1.000
_cell.length_b   1.000
_cell.length_c   1.000
_cell.angle_alpha   90.00
_cell.angle_beta   90.00
_cell.angle_gamma   90.00
#
_symmetry.space_group_name_H-M   'P 1'
#
loop_
_entity.id
_entity.type
_entity.pdbx_description
1 polymer ?
#
loop_
_entity_poly.entity_id
_entity_poly.type
_entity_poly.pdbx_seq_one_letter_code
_entity_poly.pdbx_strand_id
1 'polypeptide(L)'
;MTHRIVASLLVGLVGLAAPRAASACSAEYCPGPRIWLEAGASLPANTPGVWVDLSRVVDAAPELELWLEVEGELVEQEARLEGELLVPAAGFVEGASYQVRAVRACVTQEVDFVVGPEAPLPEALGLGRVIETGRASMPIPAYDGSCYSGVDAAYADVWVEPGAELEGWHDAVIWETFVDGERYAPRGTINAGGGAYTVPSDVQYDERHSWWGPATDRVYAACGEVPEGAVSEGVGEGVHTVVLRASIPGTDVVVESNPITVELLCGAAPEPYDPRDDCPSGLIGPQGACHPAGEPLPASGGCSVSPTRPAAWALPLLALALGACLRRRR
;
A
#
# COMPACT_ATOMS: atom_id res chain seq x y z
N MET A 1 8.56 -1.83 85.39
CA MET A 1 9.39 -0.68 84.97
C MET A 1 10.08 -1.13 83.68
N THR A 2 9.87 -0.61 82.48
CA THR A 2 9.50 0.75 82.03
C THR A 2 9.19 0.64 80.52
N HIS A 3 8.12 1.34 80.08
CA HIS A 3 7.78 1.87 78.73
C HIS A 3 7.91 0.99 77.47
N ARG A 4 6.80 0.62 76.79
CA ARG A 4 6.09 1.35 75.71
C ARG A 4 7.01 1.87 74.60
N ILE A 5 6.82 1.38 73.36
CA ILE A 5 6.43 2.15 72.17
C ILE A 5 5.99 1.15 71.07
N VAL A 6 4.75 1.34 70.62
CA VAL A 6 4.17 0.74 69.41
C VAL A 6 4.54 1.67 68.26
N ALA A 7 5.20 1.16 67.22
CA ALA A 7 5.43 1.87 65.98
C ALA A 7 4.85 1.04 64.82
N SER A 8 3.64 1.42 64.42
CA SER A 8 2.97 0.92 63.22
C SER A 8 3.70 1.41 61.98
N LEU A 9 4.25 0.50 61.19
CA LEU A 9 4.87 0.83 59.91
C LEU A 9 3.80 0.72 58.80
N LEU A 10 3.29 1.87 58.38
CA LEU A 10 2.53 2.05 57.15
C LEU A 10 3.48 1.89 55.96
N VAL A 11 3.40 0.76 55.25
CA VAL A 11 4.06 0.59 53.95
C VAL A 11 3.19 1.28 52.90
N GLY A 12 3.57 2.49 52.52
CA GLY A 12 3.00 3.20 51.38
C GLY A 12 3.42 2.53 50.07
N LEU A 13 2.44 1.95 49.38
CA LEU A 13 2.56 1.58 47.96
C LEU A 13 2.62 2.88 47.13
N VAL A 14 3.83 3.40 46.90
CA VAL A 14 4.07 4.34 45.81
C VAL A 14 4.06 3.52 44.53
N GLY A 15 2.91 3.45 43.87
CA GLY A 15 2.78 2.93 42.52
C GLY A 15 3.58 3.82 41.58
N LEU A 16 4.80 3.38 41.24
CA LEU A 16 5.55 3.89 40.11
C LEU A 16 4.78 3.51 38.84
N ALA A 17 3.86 4.39 38.44
CA ALA A 17 3.37 4.41 37.07
C ALA A 17 4.54 4.86 36.19
N ALA A 18 5.32 3.90 35.70
CA ALA A 18 6.25 4.16 34.61
C ALA A 18 5.42 4.76 33.45
N PRO A 19 5.82 5.91 32.87
CA PRO A 19 5.16 6.40 31.68
C PRO A 19 5.25 5.31 30.61
N ARG A 20 4.10 4.83 30.13
CA ARG A 20 4.07 3.98 28.95
C ARG A 20 4.67 4.82 27.81
N ALA A 21 5.72 4.31 27.18
CA ALA A 21 6.24 4.90 25.96
C ALA A 21 5.06 5.05 24.98
N ALA A 22 4.83 6.26 24.49
CA ALA A 22 3.94 6.47 23.37
C ALA A 22 4.47 5.63 22.21
N SER A 23 3.70 4.63 21.76
CA SER A 23 3.99 3.94 20.52
C SER A 23 3.75 4.94 19.40
N ALA A 24 4.82 5.45 18.80
CA ALA A 24 4.74 6.11 17.51
C ALA A 24 4.03 5.17 16.53
N CYS A 25 3.22 5.72 15.62
CA CYS A 25 2.47 5.01 14.58
C CYS A 25 3.38 4.35 13.53
N SER A 26 4.46 3.67 13.91
CA SER A 26 5.17 2.77 13.03
C SER A 26 4.73 1.36 13.40
N ALA A 27 3.80 0.79 12.63
CA ALA A 27 3.91 -0.65 12.39
C ALA A 27 5.36 -0.90 11.96
N GLU A 28 6.00 -1.91 12.52
CA GLU A 28 7.36 -2.28 12.15
C GLU A 28 7.40 -2.41 10.62
N TYR A 29 8.15 -1.51 9.96
CA TYR A 29 8.21 -1.44 8.51
C TYR A 29 8.81 -2.74 8.02
N CYS A 30 7.97 -3.63 7.50
CA CYS A 30 8.35 -4.91 6.92
C CYS A 30 8.22 -4.81 5.40
N PRO A 31 9.22 -4.26 4.70
CA PRO A 31 9.19 -4.25 3.25
C PRO A 31 9.29 -5.70 2.75
N GLY A 32 8.32 -6.13 1.96
CA GLY A 32 8.28 -7.48 1.40
C GLY A 32 8.42 -7.47 -0.12
N PRO A 33 8.60 -8.66 -0.73
CA PRO A 33 8.28 -8.81 -2.14
C PRO A 33 6.83 -8.41 -2.39
N ARG A 34 6.55 -7.90 -3.59
CA ARG A 34 5.19 -7.66 -4.03
C ARG A 34 4.93 -8.39 -5.33
N ILE A 35 4.00 -9.33 -5.31
CA ILE A 35 3.39 -9.91 -6.50
C ILE A 35 2.55 -8.82 -7.16
N TRP A 36 2.85 -8.57 -8.41
CA TRP A 36 2.26 -7.52 -9.21
C TRP A 36 1.17 -8.13 -10.07
N LEU A 37 0.09 -8.50 -9.41
CA LEU A 37 -1.08 -9.14 -9.99
C LEU A 37 -2.24 -8.97 -9.02
N GLU A 38 -3.42 -8.63 -9.55
CA GLU A 38 -4.64 -8.55 -8.74
C GLU A 38 -5.24 -9.94 -8.52
N ALA A 39 -5.94 -10.11 -7.40
CA ALA A 39 -6.64 -11.37 -7.12
C ALA A 39 -7.73 -11.61 -8.19
N GLY A 40 -7.68 -12.78 -8.83
CA GLY A 40 -8.59 -13.15 -9.92
C GLY A 40 -8.22 -12.59 -11.29
N ALA A 41 -7.02 -12.02 -11.44
CA ALA A 41 -6.50 -11.56 -12.73
C ALA A 41 -6.48 -12.68 -13.79
N SER A 42 -6.52 -12.27 -15.05
CA SER A 42 -6.47 -13.18 -16.20
C SER A 42 -5.24 -12.90 -17.07
N LEU A 43 -4.36 -13.88 -17.21
CA LEU A 43 -3.14 -13.79 -18.02
C LEU A 43 -3.26 -14.63 -19.30
N PRO A 44 -2.77 -14.18 -20.46
CA PRO A 44 -2.63 -15.03 -21.64
C PRO A 44 -1.65 -16.18 -21.38
N ALA A 45 -1.90 -17.36 -21.95
CA ALA A 45 -1.00 -18.53 -21.79
C ALA A 45 0.43 -18.28 -22.30
N ASN A 46 0.61 -17.34 -23.23
CA ASN A 46 1.92 -16.90 -23.73
C ASN A 46 2.56 -15.78 -22.91
N THR A 47 2.05 -15.46 -21.71
CA THR A 47 2.70 -14.53 -20.77
C THR A 47 4.02 -15.14 -20.27
N PRO A 48 5.16 -14.43 -20.32
CA PRO A 48 6.45 -15.00 -19.93
C PRO A 48 6.57 -15.41 -18.46
N GLY A 49 5.86 -14.74 -17.56
CA GLY A 49 5.93 -14.99 -16.12
C GLY A 49 5.09 -13.99 -15.33
N VAL A 50 5.10 -14.12 -14.01
CA VAL A 50 4.47 -13.17 -13.09
C VAL A 50 5.52 -12.20 -12.57
N TRP A 51 5.23 -10.90 -12.62
CA TRP A 51 6.13 -9.90 -12.10
C TRP A 51 6.10 -9.84 -10.57
N VAL A 52 7.28 -9.74 -9.97
CA VAL A 52 7.49 -9.64 -8.52
C VAL A 52 8.43 -8.46 -8.27
N ASP A 53 7.91 -7.39 -7.69
CA ASP A 53 8.72 -6.25 -7.27
C ASP A 53 9.55 -6.64 -6.04
N LEU A 54 10.86 -6.53 -6.20
CA LEU A 54 11.86 -6.83 -5.18
C LEU A 54 12.61 -5.59 -4.71
N SER A 55 12.26 -4.40 -5.22
CA SER A 55 12.95 -3.13 -4.93
C SER A 55 13.00 -2.79 -3.44
N ARG A 56 12.02 -3.25 -2.67
CA ARG A 56 11.93 -3.04 -1.21
C ARG A 56 12.64 -4.14 -0.42
N VAL A 57 13.09 -5.22 -1.05
CA VAL A 57 13.80 -6.32 -0.39
C VAL A 57 15.29 -5.98 -0.29
N VAL A 58 15.72 -5.54 0.89
CA VAL A 58 17.12 -5.12 1.17
C VAL A 58 18.03 -6.22 1.71
N ASP A 59 17.48 -7.35 2.17
CA ASP A 59 18.23 -8.39 2.88
C ASP A 59 18.17 -9.75 2.18
N ALA A 60 17.53 -10.73 2.83
CA ALA A 60 17.30 -12.07 2.31
C ALA A 60 16.27 -12.06 1.18
N ALA A 61 16.59 -12.80 0.12
CA ALA A 61 15.66 -13.09 -0.95
C ALA A 61 14.37 -13.70 -0.37
N PRO A 62 13.19 -13.29 -0.88
CA PRO A 62 11.94 -13.92 -0.49
C PRO A 62 11.90 -15.37 -0.97
N GLU A 63 11.10 -16.18 -0.30
CA GLU A 63 10.68 -17.47 -0.84
C GLU A 63 9.52 -17.21 -1.80
N LEU A 64 9.66 -17.68 -3.04
CA LEU A 64 8.68 -17.51 -4.11
C LEU A 64 8.25 -18.90 -4.56
N GLU A 65 6.94 -19.13 -4.56
CA GLU A 65 6.33 -20.39 -4.96
C GLU A 65 5.26 -20.13 -6.01
N LEU A 66 5.15 -21.03 -6.98
CA LEU A 66 4.09 -21.05 -7.97
C LEU A 66 3.36 -22.38 -7.87
N TRP A 67 2.04 -22.33 -7.75
CA TRP A 67 1.19 -23.49 -7.59
C TRP A 67 0.16 -23.51 -8.72
N LEU A 68 -0.09 -24.70 -9.27
CA LEU A 68 -1.13 -24.96 -10.25
C LEU A 68 -2.28 -25.71 -9.56
N GLU A 69 -3.52 -25.29 -9.80
CA GLU A 69 -4.69 -26.02 -9.33
C GLU A 69 -5.03 -27.17 -10.28
N VAL A 70 -5.03 -28.41 -9.77
CA VAL A 70 -5.41 -29.62 -10.48
C VAL A 70 -6.48 -30.35 -9.68
N GLU A 71 -7.69 -30.45 -10.22
CA GLU A 71 -8.83 -31.14 -9.58
C GLU A 71 -9.15 -30.63 -8.15
N GLY A 72 -8.89 -29.35 -7.87
CA GLY A 72 -9.10 -28.71 -6.57
C GLY A 72 -7.94 -28.87 -5.57
N GLU A 73 -6.81 -29.44 -6.00
CA GLU A 73 -5.57 -29.51 -5.22
C GLU A 73 -4.49 -28.62 -5.82
N LEU A 74 -3.70 -27.96 -4.97
CA LEU A 74 -2.54 -27.15 -5.39
C LEU A 74 -1.31 -28.03 -5.54
N VAL A 75 -0.73 -28.01 -6.74
CA VAL A 75 0.50 -28.74 -7.09
C VAL A 75 1.60 -27.73 -7.39
N GLU A 76 2.68 -27.78 -6.61
CA GLU A 76 3.84 -26.90 -6.78
C GLU A 76 4.43 -27.07 -8.19
N GLN A 77 4.72 -25.95 -8.84
CA GLN A 77 5.31 -25.89 -10.17
C GLN A 77 6.76 -25.44 -10.06
N GLU A 78 7.62 -26.01 -10.91
CA GLU A 78 8.98 -25.51 -11.06
C GLU A 78 8.93 -24.12 -11.70
N ALA A 79 9.47 -23.12 -11.00
CA ALA A 79 9.60 -21.75 -11.49
C ALA A 79 10.97 -21.17 -11.11
N ARG A 80 11.46 -20.25 -11.95
CA ARG A 80 12.73 -19.55 -11.73
C ARG A 80 12.51 -18.05 -11.73
N LEU A 81 13.19 -17.36 -10.83
CA LEU A 81 13.22 -15.91 -10.81
C LEU A 81 14.30 -15.39 -11.76
N GLU A 82 13.91 -14.59 -12.75
CA GLU A 82 14.78 -13.91 -13.71
C GLU A 82 14.67 -12.40 -13.54
N GLY A 83 15.59 -11.83 -12.76
CA GLY A 83 15.45 -10.43 -12.31
C GLY A 83 14.26 -10.30 -11.37
N GLU A 84 13.19 -9.67 -11.84
CA GLU A 84 11.93 -9.45 -11.11
C GLU A 84 10.77 -10.25 -11.74
N LEU A 85 11.05 -11.23 -12.60
CA LEU A 85 10.05 -12.05 -13.27
C LEU A 85 10.11 -13.50 -12.78
N LEU A 86 9.01 -14.01 -12.23
CA LEU A 86 8.85 -15.42 -11.86
C LEU A 86 8.36 -16.21 -13.08
N VAL A 87 9.26 -16.99 -13.67
CA VAL A 87 9.05 -17.71 -14.93
C VAL A 87 8.78 -19.19 -14.67
N PRO A 88 7.60 -19.73 -15.01
CA PRO A 88 7.33 -21.17 -14.93
C PRO A 88 8.19 -21.95 -15.93
N ALA A 89 8.81 -23.05 -15.51
CA ALA A 89 9.72 -23.85 -16.34
C ALA A 89 9.03 -24.46 -17.57
N ALA A 90 7.74 -24.80 -17.45
CA ALA A 90 6.94 -25.39 -18.52
C ALA A 90 6.06 -24.36 -19.27
N GLY A 91 6.12 -23.07 -18.91
CA GLY A 91 5.12 -22.09 -19.35
C GLY A 91 3.79 -22.21 -18.58
N PHE A 92 2.85 -21.32 -18.89
CA PHE A 92 1.50 -21.38 -18.34
C PHE A 92 0.59 -22.27 -19.18
N VAL A 93 -0.31 -23.00 -18.53
CA VAL A 93 -1.28 -23.88 -19.18
C VAL A 93 -2.59 -23.11 -19.39
N GLU A 94 -3.03 -23.00 -20.64
CA GLU A 94 -4.33 -22.40 -20.99
C GLU A 94 -5.49 -23.04 -20.23
N GLY A 95 -6.37 -22.20 -19.70
CA GLY A 95 -7.57 -22.59 -18.97
C GLY A 95 -7.33 -23.02 -17.53
N ALA A 96 -6.09 -22.98 -17.05
CA ALA A 96 -5.75 -23.43 -15.71
C ALA A 96 -5.72 -22.27 -14.69
N SER A 97 -5.95 -22.61 -13.43
CA SER A 97 -5.85 -21.66 -12.30
C SER A 97 -4.53 -21.85 -11.59
N TYR A 98 -3.91 -20.75 -11.18
CA TYR A 98 -2.64 -20.74 -10.48
C TYR A 98 -2.74 -19.90 -9.21
N GLN A 99 -1.88 -20.21 -8.25
CA GLN A 99 -1.61 -19.39 -7.09
C GLN A 99 -0.12 -19.07 -7.07
N VAL A 100 0.23 -17.80 -6.95
CA VAL A 100 1.60 -17.36 -6.69
C VAL A 100 1.70 -16.89 -5.25
N ARG A 101 2.78 -17.27 -4.59
CA ARG A 101 3.01 -16.98 -3.18
C ARG A 101 4.40 -16.41 -2.98
N ALA A 102 4.47 -15.31 -2.23
CA ALA A 102 5.70 -14.65 -1.87
C ALA A 102 5.77 -14.53 -0.35
N VAL A 103 6.77 -15.19 0.25
CA VAL A 103 6.93 -15.30 1.71
C VAL A 103 8.20 -14.60 2.16
N ARG A 104 8.07 -13.78 3.20
CA ARG A 104 9.15 -13.23 4.01
C ARG A 104 8.77 -13.33 5.49
N ALA A 105 9.78 -13.29 6.38
CA ALA A 105 9.62 -13.51 7.81
C ALA A 105 8.47 -12.75 8.50
N CYS A 106 8.10 -11.57 8.00
CA CYS A 106 7.04 -10.72 8.57
C CYS A 106 5.89 -10.39 7.61
N VAL A 107 5.91 -10.88 6.36
CA VAL A 107 4.85 -10.64 5.37
C VAL A 107 4.72 -11.82 4.41
N THR A 108 3.48 -12.18 4.08
CA THR A 108 3.15 -13.18 3.06
C THR A 108 2.11 -12.57 2.14
N GLN A 109 2.33 -12.69 0.83
CA GLN A 109 1.35 -12.33 -0.18
C GLN A 109 1.03 -13.58 -1.00
N GLU A 110 -0.24 -13.80 -1.23
CA GLU A 110 -0.79 -14.90 -2.03
C GLU A 110 -1.77 -14.27 -3.03
N VAL A 111 -1.63 -14.64 -4.30
CA VAL A 111 -2.50 -14.15 -5.37
C VAL A 111 -2.92 -15.33 -6.25
N ASP A 112 -4.23 -15.50 -6.38
CA ASP A 112 -4.83 -16.45 -7.31
C ASP A 112 -5.10 -15.77 -8.65
N PHE A 113 -4.83 -16.46 -9.76
CA PHE A 113 -5.09 -15.96 -11.11
C PHE A 113 -5.45 -17.10 -12.05
N VAL A 114 -6.04 -16.75 -13.19
CA VAL A 114 -6.40 -17.69 -14.25
C VAL A 114 -5.58 -17.42 -15.49
N VAL A 115 -5.32 -18.49 -16.25
CA VAL A 115 -4.64 -18.40 -17.53
C VAL A 115 -5.67 -18.58 -18.63
N GLY A 116 -5.86 -17.54 -19.44
CA GLY A 116 -6.70 -17.54 -20.62
C GLY A 116 -6.00 -18.13 -21.85
N PRO A 117 -6.66 -18.08 -23.02
CA PRO A 117 -6.02 -18.46 -24.29
C PRO A 117 -4.83 -17.57 -24.61
N GLU A 118 -3.93 -18.08 -25.45
CA GLU A 118 -2.85 -17.25 -26.00
C GLU A 118 -3.43 -16.04 -26.75
N ALA A 119 -2.80 -14.87 -26.55
CA ALA A 119 -3.17 -13.63 -27.20
C ALA A 119 -1.99 -13.08 -28.03
N PRO A 120 -2.24 -12.48 -29.20
CA PRO A 120 -1.18 -11.78 -29.93
C PRO A 120 -0.62 -10.65 -29.08
N LEU A 121 0.68 -10.38 -29.18
CA LEU A 121 1.30 -9.24 -28.50
C LEU A 121 0.67 -7.93 -29.01
N PRO A 122 0.34 -6.97 -28.13
CA PRO A 122 -0.27 -5.72 -28.54
C PRO A 122 0.73 -4.86 -29.32
N GLU A 123 0.25 -4.22 -30.38
CA GLU A 123 1.05 -3.26 -31.16
C GLU A 123 0.66 -1.81 -30.84
N ALA A 124 -0.51 -1.59 -30.24
CA ALA A 124 -0.99 -0.29 -29.81
C ALA A 124 -1.70 -0.36 -28.45
N LEU A 125 -1.60 0.74 -27.69
CA LEU A 125 -2.25 0.84 -26.39
C LEU A 125 -3.73 1.21 -26.50
N GLY A 126 -4.05 2.15 -27.39
CA GLY A 126 -5.39 2.71 -27.54
C GLY A 126 -5.40 4.23 -27.52
N LEU A 127 -6.58 4.79 -27.26
CA LEU A 127 -6.81 6.24 -27.33
C LEU A 127 -6.76 6.89 -25.95
N GLY A 128 -5.73 7.69 -25.72
CA GLY A 128 -5.57 8.54 -24.55
C GLY A 128 -6.44 9.79 -24.64
N ARG A 129 -7.10 10.13 -23.52
CA ARG A 129 -7.91 11.36 -23.39
C ARG A 129 -7.89 11.91 -21.97
N VAL A 130 -8.18 13.20 -21.86
CA VAL A 130 -8.52 13.84 -20.59
C VAL A 130 -9.97 13.49 -20.24
N ILE A 131 -10.20 12.99 -19.04
CA ILE A 131 -11.54 12.63 -18.54
C ILE A 131 -12.06 13.63 -17.52
N GLU A 132 -11.17 14.29 -16.78
CA GLU A 132 -11.53 15.30 -15.80
C GLU A 132 -10.43 16.35 -15.68
N THR A 133 -10.81 17.60 -15.41
CA THR A 133 -9.90 18.66 -15.03
C THR A 133 -10.50 19.45 -13.89
N GLY A 134 -9.69 19.88 -12.94
CA GLY A 134 -10.19 20.67 -11.82
C GLY A 134 -9.09 21.32 -11.02
N ARG A 135 -9.50 21.93 -9.91
CA ARG A 135 -8.60 22.41 -8.86
C ARG A 135 -9.16 21.99 -7.52
N ALA A 136 -8.31 21.40 -6.69
CA ALA A 136 -8.70 20.89 -5.38
C ALA A 136 -7.48 20.85 -4.45
N SER A 137 -7.73 20.78 -3.15
CA SER A 137 -6.68 20.37 -2.21
C SER A 137 -6.42 18.87 -2.36
N MET A 138 -5.22 18.53 -2.79
CA MET A 138 -4.77 17.16 -3.03
C MET A 138 -3.85 16.70 -1.88
N PRO A 139 -4.06 15.51 -1.30
CA PRO A 139 -3.15 14.96 -0.31
C PRO A 139 -1.90 14.44 -1.02
N ILE A 140 -0.80 15.15 -0.82
CA ILE A 140 0.52 14.76 -1.30
C ILE A 140 1.27 14.12 -0.15
N PRO A 141 1.97 12.99 -0.34
CA PRO A 141 2.76 12.41 0.73
C PRO A 141 3.74 13.41 1.33
N ALA A 142 4.04 13.25 2.62
CA ALA A 142 4.90 14.17 3.36
C ALA A 142 6.05 13.46 4.08
N TYR A 143 7.13 14.20 4.34
CA TYR A 143 8.32 13.75 5.07
C TYR A 143 8.39 14.26 6.53
N ASP A 144 7.42 15.08 6.96
CA ASP A 144 7.39 15.72 8.29
C ASP A 144 6.78 14.85 9.40
N GLY A 145 6.54 13.57 9.09
CA GLY A 145 5.89 12.62 10.00
C GLY A 145 4.36 12.62 9.89
N SER A 146 3.76 13.54 9.13
CA SER A 146 2.39 13.36 8.63
C SER A 146 2.40 12.35 7.47
N CYS A 147 1.30 11.60 7.30
CA CYS A 147 1.21 10.68 6.16
C CYS A 147 1.07 11.44 4.83
N TYR A 148 0.37 12.56 4.89
CA TYR A 148 0.02 13.40 3.74
C TYR A 148 -0.09 14.85 4.17
N SER A 149 0.19 15.76 3.24
CA SER A 149 -0.02 17.20 3.34
C SER A 149 -0.93 17.66 2.21
N GLY A 150 -1.90 18.53 2.52
CA GLY A 150 -2.81 19.07 1.52
C GLY A 150 -2.13 20.13 0.67
N VAL A 151 -2.11 19.95 -0.64
CA VAL A 151 -1.61 20.90 -1.63
C VAL A 151 -2.77 21.34 -2.51
N ASP A 152 -3.13 22.61 -2.47
CA ASP A 152 -4.04 23.18 -3.47
C ASP A 152 -3.39 23.04 -4.85
N ALA A 153 -4.04 22.32 -5.76
CA ALA A 153 -3.46 21.92 -7.03
C ALA A 153 -4.50 21.92 -8.15
N ALA A 154 -4.08 22.38 -9.32
CA ALA A 154 -4.78 22.14 -10.57
C ALA A 154 -4.43 20.73 -11.04
N TYR A 155 -5.42 19.97 -11.48
CA TYR A 155 -5.24 18.58 -11.91
C TYR A 155 -5.96 18.28 -13.22
N ALA A 156 -5.44 17.27 -13.91
CA ALA A 156 -6.07 16.63 -15.05
C ALA A 156 -5.99 15.12 -14.89
N ASP A 157 -7.14 14.46 -14.94
CA ASP A 157 -7.23 13.01 -15.01
C ASP A 157 -7.18 12.59 -16.47
N VAL A 158 -6.23 11.71 -16.75
CA VAL A 158 -6.00 11.12 -18.05
C VAL A 158 -6.33 9.65 -18.00
N TRP A 159 -6.92 9.16 -19.08
CA TRP A 159 -7.27 7.76 -19.23
C TRP A 159 -6.98 7.30 -20.65
N VAL A 160 -6.52 6.07 -20.79
CA VAL A 160 -6.44 5.37 -22.08
C VAL A 160 -7.60 4.40 -22.18
N GLU A 161 -8.41 4.57 -23.21
CA GLU A 161 -9.34 3.55 -23.64
C GLU A 161 -8.53 2.40 -24.26
N PRO A 162 -8.43 1.23 -23.62
CA PRO A 162 -7.61 0.14 -24.14
C PRO A 162 -8.13 -0.32 -25.49
N GLY A 163 -7.23 -0.50 -26.45
CA GLY A 163 -7.57 -1.13 -27.73
C GLY A 163 -7.95 -2.60 -27.56
N ALA A 164 -8.64 -3.18 -28.54
CA ALA A 164 -9.00 -4.61 -28.54
C ALA A 164 -7.78 -5.54 -28.40
N GLU A 165 -6.60 -5.09 -28.85
CA GLU A 165 -5.34 -5.83 -28.73
C GLU A 165 -4.86 -5.98 -27.28
N LEU A 166 -5.29 -5.11 -26.36
CA LEU A 166 -4.97 -5.18 -24.93
C LEU A 166 -5.98 -5.96 -24.11
N GLU A 167 -7.14 -6.35 -24.64
CA GLU A 167 -8.20 -7.02 -23.86
C GLU A 167 -7.68 -8.27 -23.13
N GLY A 168 -6.77 -9.03 -23.76
CA GLY A 168 -6.14 -10.19 -23.14
C GLY A 168 -4.95 -9.85 -22.22
N TRP A 169 -4.32 -8.69 -22.40
CA TRP A 169 -3.07 -8.32 -21.73
C TRP A 169 -3.24 -7.33 -20.58
N HIS A 170 -4.46 -6.84 -20.32
CA HIS A 170 -4.74 -5.78 -19.36
C HIS A 170 -4.11 -6.03 -17.97
N ASP A 171 -4.21 -7.27 -17.46
CA ASP A 171 -3.67 -7.63 -16.14
C ASP A 171 -2.21 -8.12 -16.19
N ALA A 172 -1.65 -8.24 -17.39
CA ALA A 172 -0.30 -8.74 -17.65
C ALA A 172 0.71 -7.61 -17.96
N VAL A 173 0.26 -6.36 -18.04
CA VAL A 173 1.09 -5.22 -18.44
C VAL A 173 1.39 -4.27 -17.30
N ILE A 174 2.60 -3.72 -17.30
CA ILE A 174 3.03 -2.64 -16.42
C ILE A 174 2.69 -1.29 -17.05
N TRP A 175 1.92 -0.47 -16.33
CA TRP A 175 1.47 0.86 -16.77
C TRP A 175 2.39 1.97 -16.25
N GLU A 176 2.93 2.79 -17.13
CA GLU A 176 3.76 3.94 -16.78
C GLU A 176 3.20 5.22 -17.39
N THR A 177 3.32 6.32 -16.66
CA THR A 177 2.97 7.65 -17.16
C THR A 177 4.23 8.45 -17.42
N PHE A 178 4.24 9.17 -18.54
CA PHE A 178 5.27 10.13 -18.90
C PHE A 178 4.63 11.50 -19.11
N VAL A 179 5.23 12.53 -18.54
CA VAL A 179 4.84 13.93 -18.74
C VAL A 179 6.04 14.69 -19.31
N ASP A 180 5.84 15.33 -20.45
CA ASP A 180 6.87 16.05 -21.21
C ASP A 180 8.12 15.21 -21.53
N GLY A 181 7.93 13.89 -21.68
CA GLY A 181 8.98 12.92 -21.97
C GLY A 181 9.73 12.40 -20.74
N GLU A 182 9.42 12.91 -19.54
CA GLU A 182 9.97 12.40 -18.28
C GLU A 182 8.98 11.46 -17.61
N ARG A 183 9.51 10.41 -16.96
CA ARG A 183 8.67 9.47 -16.21
C ARG A 183 8.02 10.20 -15.05
N TYR A 184 6.69 10.15 -15.01
CA TYR A 184 5.87 10.66 -13.94
C TYR A 184 5.59 9.54 -12.95
N ALA A 185 6.27 9.58 -11.82
CA ALA A 185 6.15 8.60 -10.76
C ALA A 185 6.34 9.27 -9.39
N PRO A 186 5.67 8.78 -8.33
CA PRO A 186 5.94 9.25 -6.99
C PRO A 186 7.38 8.92 -6.61
N ARG A 187 8.20 9.94 -6.33
CA ARG A 187 9.53 9.72 -5.75
C ARG A 187 9.36 9.28 -4.29
N GLY A 188 9.94 8.13 -3.98
CA GLY A 188 9.92 7.42 -2.69
C GLY A 188 9.47 8.23 -1.48
N THR A 189 8.27 7.92 -1.00
CA THR A 189 7.69 8.50 0.22
C THR A 189 7.63 7.41 1.27
N ILE A 190 7.77 7.81 2.53
CA ILE A 190 7.81 6.89 3.68
C ILE A 190 6.48 6.12 3.82
N ASN A 191 5.40 6.63 3.20
CA ASN A 191 4.04 6.08 3.20
C ASN A 191 3.54 5.68 1.80
N ALA A 192 4.43 5.24 0.90
CA ALA A 192 4.02 4.66 -0.38
C ALA A 192 3.11 3.40 -0.23
N GLY A 193 2.81 2.95 1.00
CA GLY A 193 1.75 2.00 1.30
C GLY A 193 0.59 2.61 2.09
N GLY A 194 -0.49 2.94 1.39
CA GLY A 194 -1.83 3.06 1.97
C GLY A 194 -2.25 4.44 2.47
N GLY A 195 -3.33 4.98 1.87
CA GLY A 195 -4.23 5.90 2.56
C GLY A 195 -4.76 7.08 1.75
N ALA A 196 -6.06 7.02 1.46
CA ALA A 196 -6.99 8.17 1.42
C ALA A 196 -6.93 9.13 0.23
N TYR A 197 -7.00 8.60 -0.99
CA TYR A 197 -8.19 8.82 -1.84
C TYR A 197 -8.75 7.43 -2.16
N THR A 198 -9.96 7.32 -2.73
CA THR A 198 -10.58 6.05 -3.15
C THR A 198 -9.81 5.36 -4.27
N VAL A 199 -8.56 5.01 -4.01
CA VAL A 199 -7.85 3.91 -4.64
C VAL A 199 -8.08 2.72 -3.70
N PRO A 200 -8.55 1.57 -4.19
CA PRO A 200 -8.70 0.36 -3.38
C PRO A 200 -7.46 0.16 -2.47
N SER A 201 -7.69 -0.14 -1.19
CA SER A 201 -6.67 -0.14 -0.13
C SER A 201 -5.56 -1.19 -0.29
N ASP A 202 -5.61 -1.95 -1.37
CA ASP A 202 -4.64 -2.93 -1.86
C ASP A 202 -3.62 -2.32 -2.85
N VAL A 203 -3.88 -1.14 -3.42
CA VAL A 203 -2.94 -0.46 -4.32
C VAL A 203 -1.94 0.38 -3.52
N GLN A 204 -0.80 -0.22 -3.14
CA GLN A 204 0.37 0.55 -2.73
C GLN A 204 1.01 1.22 -3.97
N TYR A 205 1.47 2.46 -3.83
CA TYR A 205 2.14 3.20 -4.89
C TYR A 205 3.56 2.65 -5.08
N ASP A 206 3.88 2.17 -6.27
CA ASP A 206 5.24 1.89 -6.70
C ASP A 206 5.55 2.66 -7.97
N GLU A 207 6.84 2.79 -8.30
CA GLU A 207 7.34 3.64 -9.39
C GLU A 207 6.81 3.22 -10.76
N ARG A 208 6.16 2.06 -10.87
CA ARG A 208 5.80 1.35 -12.11
C ARG A 208 4.28 1.30 -12.34
N HIS A 209 3.53 2.16 -11.66
CA HIS A 209 2.13 2.46 -11.95
C HIS A 209 1.89 3.95 -12.09
N SER A 210 0.85 4.28 -12.84
CA SER A 210 0.17 5.56 -12.73
C SER A 210 -0.46 5.75 -11.34
N TRP A 211 -0.58 6.99 -10.90
CA TRP A 211 -0.95 7.34 -9.53
C TRP A 211 -2.40 6.95 -9.15
N TRP A 212 -3.24 6.57 -10.12
CA TRP A 212 -4.68 6.33 -9.91
C TRP A 212 -5.17 4.94 -10.33
N GLY A 213 -4.32 4.10 -10.91
CA GLY A 213 -4.66 2.73 -11.31
C GLY A 213 -4.43 2.45 -12.80
N PRO A 214 -4.68 1.23 -13.27
CA PRO A 214 -4.35 0.80 -14.62
C PRO A 214 -4.97 1.72 -15.67
N ALA A 215 -4.19 2.03 -16.71
CA ALA A 215 -4.55 2.90 -17.82
C ALA A 215 -5.03 4.32 -17.43
N THR A 216 -4.87 4.75 -16.16
CA THR A 216 -5.42 6.01 -15.64
C THR A 216 -4.40 6.73 -14.76
N ASP A 217 -4.22 8.03 -14.93
CA ASP A 217 -3.40 8.84 -14.03
C ASP A 217 -4.00 10.22 -13.77
N ARG A 218 -3.55 10.89 -12.71
CA ARG A 218 -3.80 12.29 -12.42
C ARG A 218 -2.49 13.05 -12.48
N VAL A 219 -2.38 13.96 -13.44
CA VAL A 219 -1.27 14.90 -13.52
C VAL A 219 -1.69 16.17 -12.81
N TYR A 220 -0.83 16.74 -11.97
CA TYR A 220 -1.14 17.95 -11.21
C TYR A 220 -0.01 18.97 -11.17
N ALA A 221 -0.40 20.20 -10.88
CA ALA A 221 0.48 21.33 -10.62
C ALA A 221 0.05 21.98 -9.31
N ALA A 222 0.99 22.12 -8.36
CA ALA A 222 0.72 22.85 -7.12
C ALA A 222 0.43 24.33 -7.42
N CYS A 223 -0.61 24.84 -6.77
CA CYS A 223 -1.08 26.20 -6.92
C CYS A 223 -0.70 27.05 -5.71
N GLY A 224 0.51 27.62 -5.77
CA GLY A 224 1.06 28.48 -4.74
C GLY A 224 2.19 27.83 -3.96
N GLU A 225 2.37 28.24 -2.72
CA GLU A 225 3.45 27.71 -1.88
C GLU A 225 3.12 26.29 -1.41
N VAL A 226 4.00 25.36 -1.76
CA VAL A 226 3.89 23.97 -1.32
C VAL A 226 4.27 23.90 0.17
N PRO A 227 3.45 23.27 1.03
CA PRO A 227 3.76 23.14 2.45
C PRO A 227 5.13 22.50 2.69
N GLU A 228 5.85 23.00 3.70
CA GLU A 228 7.13 22.43 4.12
C GLU A 228 6.92 20.94 4.47
N GLY A 229 7.63 20.06 3.76
CA GLY A 229 7.56 18.61 3.97
C GLY A 229 6.81 17.82 2.90
N ALA A 230 6.05 18.45 1.99
CA ALA A 230 5.46 17.72 0.85
C ALA A 230 6.55 17.19 -0.11
N VAL A 231 6.31 16.01 -0.71
CA VAL A 231 7.33 15.33 -1.53
C VAL A 231 7.50 15.89 -2.95
N SER A 232 6.50 16.59 -3.49
CA SER A 232 6.52 17.07 -4.88
C SER A 232 5.52 18.21 -5.11
N GLU A 233 5.90 19.15 -5.98
CA GLU A 233 5.04 20.23 -6.50
C GLU A 233 4.26 19.84 -7.77
N GLY A 234 4.44 18.61 -8.26
CA GLY A 234 3.85 18.13 -9.51
C GLY A 234 4.70 18.51 -10.73
N VAL A 235 4.06 18.79 -11.87
CA VAL A 235 4.74 19.07 -13.15
C VAL A 235 4.89 20.56 -13.47
N GLY A 236 4.46 21.44 -12.57
CA GLY A 236 4.40 22.88 -12.76
C GLY A 236 3.15 23.34 -13.49
N GLU A 237 2.80 24.62 -13.38
CA GLU A 237 1.65 25.21 -14.09
C GLU A 237 1.96 25.37 -15.58
N GLY A 238 0.98 25.06 -16.45
CA GLY A 238 1.12 25.24 -17.89
C GLY A 238 0.48 24.13 -18.71
N VAL A 239 0.92 24.06 -19.98
CA VAL A 239 0.48 23.04 -20.93
C VAL A 239 1.52 21.94 -20.96
N HIS A 240 1.08 20.70 -20.76
CA HIS A 240 1.93 19.52 -20.73
C HIS A 240 1.45 18.47 -21.74
N THR A 241 2.39 17.62 -22.15
CA THR A 241 2.10 16.45 -22.97
C THR A 241 2.23 15.20 -22.12
N VAL A 242 1.14 14.45 -21.99
CA VAL A 242 1.09 13.19 -21.24
C VAL A 242 1.05 12.02 -22.22
N VAL A 243 1.82 10.99 -21.94
CA VAL A 243 1.82 9.70 -22.65
C VAL A 243 1.72 8.60 -21.62
N LEU A 244 0.75 7.70 -21.78
CA LEU A 244 0.71 6.47 -21.02
C LEU A 244 1.39 5.38 -21.85
N ARG A 245 2.16 4.53 -21.17
CA ARG A 245 2.92 3.43 -21.74
C ARG A 245 2.52 2.15 -21.02
N ALA A 246 2.39 1.06 -21.76
CA ALA A 246 2.31 -0.27 -21.20
C ALA A 246 3.46 -1.13 -21.70
N SER A 247 4.02 -1.95 -20.81
CA SER A 247 5.08 -2.90 -21.12
C SER A 247 4.72 -4.30 -20.64
N ILE A 248 5.10 -5.32 -21.40
CA ILE A 248 4.87 -6.73 -21.01
C ILE A 248 6.17 -7.27 -20.39
N PRO A 249 6.17 -7.62 -19.09
CA PRO A 249 7.33 -8.18 -18.43
C PRO A 249 7.90 -9.42 -19.14
N GLY A 250 9.22 -9.48 -19.28
CA GLY A 250 9.91 -10.58 -19.96
C GLY A 250 9.91 -10.48 -21.48
N THR A 251 9.41 -9.38 -22.05
CA THR A 251 9.47 -9.10 -23.49
C THR A 251 10.07 -7.72 -23.76
N ASP A 252 10.39 -7.43 -25.02
CA ASP A 252 10.75 -6.09 -25.48
C ASP A 252 9.53 -5.25 -25.90
N VAL A 253 8.30 -5.74 -25.68
CA VAL A 253 7.07 -5.06 -26.10
C VAL A 253 6.79 -3.88 -25.18
N VAL A 254 6.74 -2.70 -25.81
CA VAL A 254 6.35 -1.45 -25.20
C VAL A 254 5.40 -0.75 -26.17
N VAL A 255 4.20 -0.43 -25.69
CA VAL A 255 3.17 0.27 -26.46
C VAL A 255 2.79 1.56 -25.76
N GLU A 256 2.50 2.59 -26.54
CA GLU A 256 2.18 3.94 -26.03
C GLU A 256 0.81 4.39 -26.52
N SER A 257 0.17 5.25 -25.73
CA SER A 257 -1.01 6.00 -26.17
C SER A 257 -0.62 7.06 -27.20
N ASN A 258 -1.61 7.63 -27.89
CA ASN A 258 -1.41 8.95 -28.48
C ASN A 258 -1.03 9.97 -27.38
N PRO A 259 -0.29 11.04 -27.72
CA PRO A 259 -0.07 12.15 -26.81
C PRO A 259 -1.39 12.79 -26.38
N ILE A 260 -1.50 13.09 -25.08
CA ILE A 260 -2.63 13.76 -24.45
C ILE A 260 -2.15 15.15 -24.02
N THR A 261 -2.74 16.21 -24.54
CA THR A 261 -2.45 17.56 -24.08
C THR A 261 -3.30 17.86 -22.85
N VAL A 262 -2.65 18.21 -21.75
CA VAL A 262 -3.31 18.71 -20.53
C VAL A 262 -2.90 20.16 -20.29
N GLU A 263 -3.82 20.95 -19.78
CA GLU A 263 -3.58 22.34 -19.39
C GLU A 263 -3.91 22.46 -17.90
N LEU A 264 -2.89 22.72 -17.09
CA LEU A 264 -2.97 22.86 -15.65
C LEU A 264 -2.84 24.35 -15.34
N LEU A 265 -3.96 24.97 -15.01
CA LEU A 265 -4.02 26.40 -14.68
C LEU A 265 -4.53 26.56 -13.27
N CYS A 266 -3.77 27.25 -12.46
CA CYS A 266 -4.16 27.52 -11.10
C CYS A 266 -5.29 28.55 -11.08
N GLY A 267 -5.16 29.67 -11.78
CA GLY A 267 -6.16 30.74 -11.70
C GLY A 267 -6.32 31.27 -10.26
N ALA A 268 -7.42 31.98 -9.97
CA ALA A 268 -7.68 32.48 -8.62
C ALA A 268 -7.88 31.32 -7.64
N ALA A 269 -7.29 31.43 -6.45
CA ALA A 269 -7.36 30.40 -5.41
C ALA A 269 -8.83 29.99 -5.13
N PRO A 270 -9.17 28.69 -5.18
CA PRO A 270 -10.35 28.21 -4.51
C PRO A 270 -10.18 28.55 -3.03
N GLU A 271 -11.30 28.72 -2.33
CA GLU A 271 -11.25 28.86 -0.89
C GLU A 271 -10.45 27.68 -0.31
N PRO A 272 -9.57 27.93 0.70
CA PRO A 272 -8.78 26.88 1.30
C PRO A 272 -9.66 25.70 1.68
N TYR A 273 -9.26 24.49 1.30
CA TYR A 273 -9.96 23.29 1.74
C TYR A 273 -9.94 23.23 3.27
N ASP A 274 -11.07 23.52 3.91
CA ASP A 274 -11.30 23.13 5.29
C ASP A 274 -11.90 21.71 5.24
N PRO A 275 -11.21 20.67 5.74
CA PRO A 275 -11.79 19.34 5.85
C PRO A 275 -13.11 19.31 6.66
N ARG A 276 -13.49 20.41 7.32
CA ARG A 276 -14.81 20.61 7.95
C ARG A 276 -15.94 20.87 6.94
N ASP A 277 -15.65 21.35 5.74
CA ASP A 277 -16.67 21.69 4.73
C ASP A 277 -17.34 20.46 4.13
N ASP A 278 -16.61 19.33 4.07
CA ASP A 278 -17.16 18.01 3.69
C ASP A 278 -17.83 17.27 4.87
N CYS A 279 -17.74 17.83 6.09
CA CYS A 279 -18.39 17.27 7.28
C CYS A 279 -19.57 18.16 7.70
N PRO A 280 -20.83 17.85 7.36
CA PRO A 280 -22.00 18.69 7.69
C PRO A 280 -22.24 18.89 9.21
N SER A 281 -21.48 18.19 10.06
CA SER A 281 -21.46 18.28 11.51
C SER A 281 -20.33 19.15 12.11
N GLY A 282 -19.35 19.59 11.31
CA GLY A 282 -18.21 20.41 11.75
C GLY A 282 -17.22 19.70 12.71
N LEU A 283 -17.36 18.39 12.91
CA LEU A 283 -16.53 17.59 13.82
C LEU A 283 -15.62 16.66 13.03
N ILE A 284 -14.36 17.07 12.90
CA ILE A 284 -13.27 16.22 12.42
C ILE A 284 -12.76 15.41 13.61
N GLY A 285 -12.80 14.08 13.52
CA GLY A 285 -12.16 13.21 14.51
C GLY A 285 -10.64 13.31 14.45
N PRO A 286 -9.90 12.85 15.48
CA PRO A 286 -8.42 12.91 15.50
C PRO A 286 -7.71 12.12 14.38
N GLN A 287 -8.47 11.39 13.56
CA GLN A 287 -8.03 10.58 12.42
C GLN A 287 -8.34 11.24 11.06
N GLY A 288 -8.93 12.44 11.03
CA GLY A 288 -9.40 13.07 9.79
C GLY A 288 -10.73 12.56 9.24
N ALA A 289 -11.41 11.62 9.92
CA ALA A 289 -12.73 11.12 9.51
C ALA A 289 -13.88 12.03 9.99
N CYS A 290 -14.91 12.20 9.15
CA CYS A 290 -16.14 12.90 9.52
C CYS A 290 -16.91 12.11 10.59
N HIS A 291 -17.22 12.76 11.71
CA HIS A 291 -18.02 12.18 12.79
C HIS A 291 -19.50 12.58 12.64
N PRO A 292 -20.47 11.64 12.67
CA PRO A 292 -21.89 11.99 12.60
C PRO A 292 -22.33 12.85 13.80
N ALA A 293 -23.16 13.86 13.55
CA ALA A 293 -23.66 14.75 14.59
C ALA A 293 -24.56 14.01 15.60
N GLY A 294 -24.28 14.17 16.89
CA GLY A 294 -25.10 13.63 17.98
C GLY A 294 -24.54 12.37 18.65
N GLU A 295 -23.47 11.78 18.11
CA GLU A 295 -22.70 10.77 18.83
C GLU A 295 -21.64 11.47 19.70
N PRO A 296 -21.47 11.07 20.98
CA PRO A 296 -20.38 11.59 21.79
C PRO A 296 -19.06 11.29 21.09
N LEU A 297 -18.24 12.32 20.88
CA LEU A 297 -16.87 12.14 20.41
C LEU A 297 -16.23 11.03 21.24
N PRO A 298 -15.66 9.99 20.61
CA PRO A 298 -14.97 8.95 21.36
C PRO A 298 -13.93 9.67 22.21
N ALA A 299 -14.09 9.56 23.53
CA ALA A 299 -13.24 10.23 24.50
C ALA A 299 -11.80 9.96 24.09
N SER A 300 -11.06 11.01 23.72
CA SER A 300 -9.72 11.00 23.14
C SER A 300 -9.02 9.68 23.44
N GLY A 301 -9.25 8.71 22.57
CA GLY A 301 -8.87 7.33 22.79
C GLY A 301 -7.39 7.27 22.50
N GLY A 302 -6.57 7.65 23.47
CA GLY A 302 -5.14 7.35 23.43
C GLY A 302 -5.00 5.88 23.07
N CYS A 303 -4.20 5.61 22.04
CA CYS A 303 -4.03 4.33 21.36
C CYS A 303 -4.33 3.14 22.29
N SER A 304 -5.54 2.60 22.19
CA SER A 304 -5.91 1.39 22.92
C SER A 304 -5.27 0.21 22.21
N VAL A 305 -4.10 -0.18 22.71
CA VAL A 305 -3.47 -1.48 22.42
C VAL A 305 -4.54 -2.57 22.61
N SER A 306 -4.81 -3.35 21.55
CA SER A 306 -5.46 -4.64 21.76
C SER A 306 -4.64 -5.41 22.79
N PRO A 307 -5.25 -5.98 23.84
CA PRO A 307 -4.50 -6.83 24.74
C PRO A 307 -3.99 -8.02 23.93
N THR A 308 -2.67 -8.08 23.75
CA THR A 308 -1.97 -9.31 23.41
C THR A 308 -2.48 -10.37 24.39
N ARG A 309 -3.24 -11.35 23.91
CA ARG A 309 -3.55 -12.54 24.69
C ARG A 309 -2.22 -13.11 25.16
N PRO A 310 -1.89 -13.16 26.46
CA PRO A 310 -0.71 -13.88 26.88
C PRO A 310 -0.90 -15.34 26.46
N ALA A 311 0.08 -15.85 25.72
CA ALA A 311 0.21 -17.26 25.38
C ALA A 311 -0.04 -18.11 26.64
N ALA A 312 -1.15 -18.85 26.66
CA ALA A 312 -1.65 -19.60 27.80
C ALA A 312 -0.86 -20.89 28.11
N TRP A 313 0.43 -20.96 27.75
CA TRP A 313 1.24 -22.19 27.87
C TRP A 313 2.54 -22.02 28.68
N ALA A 314 2.66 -20.95 29.46
CA ALA A 314 3.74 -20.81 30.44
C ALA A 314 3.18 -20.44 31.82
N LEU A 315 2.57 -21.42 32.52
CA LEU A 315 2.44 -21.54 33.99
C LEU A 315 1.57 -22.78 34.30
N PRO A 316 2.18 -23.96 34.50
CA PRO A 316 2.21 -24.48 35.87
C PRO A 316 3.51 -25.25 36.16
N LEU A 317 4.60 -24.55 36.50
CA LEU A 317 5.81 -25.19 37.05
C LEU A 317 6.32 -24.56 38.34
N LEU A 318 5.62 -23.57 38.90
CA LEU A 318 6.05 -22.85 40.12
C LEU A 318 5.20 -23.09 41.36
N ALA A 319 4.32 -24.10 41.36
CA ALA A 319 3.51 -24.49 42.53
C ALA A 319 3.86 -25.87 43.12
N LEU A 320 4.88 -26.57 42.60
CA LEU A 320 5.34 -27.87 43.12
C LEU A 320 6.65 -27.81 43.94
N ALA A 321 7.29 -26.63 44.05
CA ALA A 321 8.56 -26.47 44.77
C ALA A 321 8.45 -25.99 46.24
N LEU A 322 7.25 -25.64 46.73
CA LEU A 322 7.05 -25.18 48.13
C LEU A 322 6.31 -26.18 49.04
N GLY A 323 5.90 -27.34 48.51
CA GLY A 323 5.20 -28.41 49.27
C GLY A 323 6.07 -29.54 49.81
N ALA A 324 7.37 -29.59 49.48
CA ALA A 324 8.23 -30.75 49.75
C ALA A 324 9.32 -30.56 50.83
N CYS A 325 9.33 -29.43 51.56
CA CYS A 325 10.34 -29.16 52.60
C CYS A 325 9.85 -29.16 54.06
N LEU A 326 8.60 -29.56 54.35
CA LEU A 326 8.10 -29.67 55.74
C LEU A 326 7.70 -31.09 56.16
N ARG A 327 8.33 -32.12 55.58
CA ARG A 327 8.14 -33.50 56.04
C ARG A 327 9.41 -34.35 55.96
N ARG A 328 10.45 -33.99 56.71
CA ARG A 328 11.42 -34.98 57.24
C ARG A 328 12.32 -34.37 58.32
N ARG A 329 12.49 -35.14 59.41
CA ARG A 329 13.37 -34.98 60.60
C ARG A 329 12.72 -34.18 61.74
N ARG A 330 12.38 -34.73 62.92
CA ARG A 330 13.13 -35.63 63.82
C ARG A 330 14.60 -35.27 63.92
#